data_AF-A0A538QDZ9-F1
#
_entry.id   AF-A0A538QDZ9-F1
#
_cell.length_a   1.000
_cell.length_b   1.000
_cell.length_c   1.000
_cell.angle_alpha   90.00
_cell.angle_beta   90.00
_cell.angle_gamma   90.00
#
_symmetry.space_group_name_H-M   'P 1'
#
loop_
_entity.id
_entity.type
_entity.pdbx_description
1 polymer ?
#
loop_
_entity_poly.entity_id
_entity_poly.type
_entity_poly.pdbx_seq_one_letter_code
_entity_poly.pdbx_strand_id
1 'polypeptide(L)'
;MMRHDPDGRVTAIGARTRTIPPALRRALQHRDHGCRYPGCGRSFGQGHHIRHWANGGPTTLSNLTLLCRRHHRAVHEEGYRVERQHDGDLCFGRPDGRLLSESPALPAVPADPVGILRARHNAQGLAIDARTAMPGWLGERLDVAYAIDVLHPLAAIGPYPSRIRDASDQLTARRPFDSPQLTPVIGVTRSVQDLAS
;
A
#
# COMPACT_ATOMS: atom_id res chain seq x y z
N MET A 1 -25.38 -26.91 -11.90
CA MET A 1 -26.76 -26.46 -11.68
C MET A 1 -26.75 -25.06 -11.11
N MET A 2 -27.55 -24.17 -11.69
CA MET A 2 -27.73 -22.78 -11.27
C MET A 2 -29.18 -22.63 -10.81
N ARG A 3 -29.40 -22.06 -9.62
CA ARG A 3 -30.72 -21.79 -9.05
C ARG A 3 -30.89 -20.28 -8.93
N HIS A 4 -32.10 -19.83 -9.22
CA HIS A 4 -32.53 -18.45 -9.09
C HIS A 4 -33.71 -18.36 -8.12
N ASP A 5 -33.89 -17.22 -7.48
CA ASP A 5 -35.15 -16.86 -6.80
C ASP A 5 -36.20 -16.38 -7.83
N PRO A 6 -37.46 -16.14 -7.40
CA PRO A 6 -38.51 -15.61 -8.27
C PRO A 6 -38.18 -14.25 -8.91
N ASP A 7 -37.30 -13.46 -8.30
CA ASP A 7 -36.85 -12.15 -8.77
C ASP A 7 -35.65 -12.25 -9.75
N GLY A 8 -35.24 -13.47 -10.10
CA GLY A 8 -34.15 -13.75 -11.04
C GLY A 8 -32.75 -13.67 -10.43
N ARG A 9 -32.61 -13.39 -9.13
CA ARG A 9 -31.31 -13.35 -8.45
C ARG A 9 -30.78 -14.76 -8.28
N VAL A 10 -29.49 -14.93 -8.52
CA VAL A 10 -28.83 -16.23 -8.41
C VAL A 10 -28.69 -16.61 -6.94
N THR A 11 -29.38 -17.67 -6.52
CA THR A 11 -29.35 -18.17 -5.13
C THR A 11 -28.31 -19.26 -4.91
N ALA A 12 -28.03 -20.08 -5.93
CA ALA A 12 -27.00 -21.10 -5.83
C ALA A 12 -26.39 -21.45 -7.19
N ILE A 13 -25.07 -21.62 -7.23
CA ILE A 13 -24.36 -22.18 -8.38
C ILE A 13 -23.50 -23.33 -7.86
N GLY A 14 -23.64 -24.51 -8.45
CA GLY A 14 -22.89 -25.70 -8.08
C GLY A 14 -22.46 -26.56 -9.27
N ALA A 15 -21.31 -27.21 -9.19
CA ALA A 15 -20.81 -28.19 -10.14
C ALA A 15 -20.25 -29.43 -9.43
N ARG A 16 -20.26 -30.57 -10.14
CA ARG A 16 -19.62 -31.82 -9.67
C ARG A 16 -18.16 -31.95 -10.10
N THR A 17 -17.61 -30.93 -10.75
CA THR A 17 -16.24 -30.89 -11.24
C THR A 17 -15.30 -30.24 -10.24
N ARG A 18 -14.04 -30.70 -10.18
CA ARG A 18 -12.97 -30.01 -9.43
C ARG A 18 -12.70 -28.62 -10.01
N THR A 19 -12.62 -28.51 -11.33
CA THR A 19 -12.41 -27.25 -12.03
C THR A 19 -13.63 -26.36 -11.88
N ILE A 20 -13.41 -25.12 -11.44
CA ILE A 20 -14.45 -24.11 -11.23
C ILE A 20 -14.98 -23.66 -12.60
N PRO A 21 -16.26 -23.86 -12.93
CA PRO A 21 -16.81 -23.46 -14.21
C PRO A 21 -16.80 -21.94 -14.41
N PRO A 22 -16.76 -21.43 -15.66
CA PRO A 22 -16.71 -20.00 -15.94
C PRO A 22 -17.83 -19.17 -15.30
N ALA A 23 -19.07 -19.68 -15.26
CA ALA A 23 -20.20 -18.99 -14.63
C ALA A 23 -19.97 -18.81 -13.11
N LEU A 24 -19.45 -19.83 -12.44
CA LEU A 24 -19.13 -19.78 -11.03
C LEU A 24 -17.93 -18.87 -10.75
N ARG A 25 -16.94 -18.85 -11.65
CA ARG A 25 -15.81 -17.92 -11.59
C ARG A 25 -16.24 -16.46 -11.71
N ARG A 26 -17.19 -16.13 -12.59
CA ARG A 26 -17.76 -14.78 -12.69
C ARG A 26 -18.51 -14.38 -11.42
N ALA A 27 -19.33 -15.27 -10.88
CA ALA A 27 -20.04 -15.02 -9.62
C ALA A 27 -19.07 -14.77 -8.45
N LEU A 28 -17.96 -15.52 -8.38
CA LEU A 28 -16.89 -15.30 -7.41
C LEU A 28 -16.24 -13.92 -7.57
N GLN A 29 -15.87 -13.53 -8.80
CA GLN A 29 -15.29 -12.21 -9.06
C GLN A 29 -16.23 -11.07 -8.65
N HIS A 30 -17.52 -11.22 -8.91
CA HIS A 30 -18.53 -10.24 -8.53
C HIS A 30 -18.73 -10.16 -7.01
N ARG A 31 -18.73 -11.29 -6.29
CA ARG A 31 -18.92 -11.30 -4.83
C ARG A 31 -17.68 -10.87 -4.06
N ASP A 32 -16.50 -11.32 -4.51
CA ASP A 32 -15.28 -11.23 -3.71
C ASP A 32 -14.43 -9.99 -4.04
N HIS A 33 -14.63 -9.37 -5.21
CA HIS A 33 -13.91 -8.17 -5.70
C HIS A 33 -12.37 -8.26 -5.68
N GLY A 34 -11.80 -9.44 -5.44
CA GLY A 34 -10.37 -9.64 -5.31
C GLY A 34 -10.03 -10.77 -4.33
N CYS A 35 -8.78 -10.80 -3.88
CA CYS A 35 -8.33 -11.73 -2.85
C CYS A 35 -9.00 -11.39 -1.51
N ARG A 36 -9.77 -12.32 -0.93
CA ARG A 36 -10.46 -12.11 0.37
C ARG A 36 -9.58 -12.31 1.60
N TYR A 37 -8.28 -12.51 1.43
CA TYR A 37 -7.37 -12.69 2.57
C TYR A 37 -7.21 -11.34 3.30
N PRO A 38 -7.24 -11.30 4.65
CA PRO A 38 -7.21 -10.05 5.41
C PRO A 38 -6.02 -9.15 5.03
N GLY A 39 -6.32 -7.89 4.71
CA GLY A 39 -5.32 -6.89 4.31
C GLY A 39 -4.75 -7.05 2.89
N CYS A 40 -5.28 -7.96 2.07
CA CYS A 40 -4.84 -8.10 0.68
C CYS A 40 -5.63 -7.20 -0.27
N GLY A 41 -4.95 -6.28 -0.97
CA GLY A 41 -5.57 -5.41 -1.99
C GLY A 41 -5.49 -5.92 -3.43
N ARG A 42 -5.21 -7.21 -3.67
CA ARG A 42 -5.08 -7.74 -5.04
C ARG A 42 -6.46 -7.97 -5.66
N SER A 43 -6.71 -7.35 -6.82
CA SER A 43 -7.98 -7.44 -7.57
C SER A 43 -8.21 -8.77 -8.30
N PHE A 44 -7.19 -9.63 -8.39
CA PHE A 44 -7.27 -10.91 -9.10
C PHE A 44 -6.92 -12.10 -8.22
N GLY A 45 -7.54 -13.23 -8.52
CA GLY A 45 -7.36 -14.47 -7.76
C GLY A 45 -7.83 -15.73 -8.48
N GLN A 46 -7.48 -16.85 -7.85
CA GLN A 46 -7.94 -18.19 -8.16
C GLN A 46 -9.04 -18.56 -7.17
N GLY A 47 -10.03 -19.33 -7.62
CA GLY A 47 -11.05 -19.82 -6.72
C GLY A 47 -10.48 -20.97 -5.88
N HIS A 48 -10.64 -20.86 -4.58
CA HIS A 48 -10.17 -21.81 -3.57
C HIS A 48 -11.37 -22.49 -2.92
N HIS A 49 -11.32 -23.81 -2.78
CA HIS A 49 -12.32 -24.57 -2.02
C HIS A 49 -12.02 -24.51 -0.54
N ILE A 50 -12.89 -23.86 0.24
CA ILE A 50 -12.79 -23.71 1.70
C ILE A 50 -12.74 -25.09 2.37
N ARG A 51 -13.74 -25.94 2.12
CA ARG A 51 -13.60 -27.38 2.29
C ARG A 51 -12.96 -27.93 1.02
N HIS A 52 -11.72 -28.42 1.14
CA HIS A 52 -10.98 -28.98 0.01
C HIS A 52 -11.81 -29.98 -0.80
N TRP A 53 -11.73 -29.90 -2.12
CA TRP A 53 -12.43 -30.81 -3.03
C TRP A 53 -12.03 -32.28 -2.80
N ALA A 54 -10.74 -32.54 -2.51
CA ALA A 54 -10.24 -33.88 -2.18
C ALA A 54 -10.90 -34.48 -0.93
N ASN A 55 -11.39 -33.62 -0.02
CA ASN A 55 -12.09 -34.01 1.21
C ASN A 55 -13.63 -34.00 1.03
N GLY A 56 -14.10 -34.12 -0.23
CA GLY A 56 -15.52 -34.11 -0.60
C GLY A 56 -16.16 -32.72 -0.61
N GLY A 57 -15.36 -31.65 -0.66
CA GLY A 57 -15.87 -30.28 -0.74
C GLY A 57 -16.59 -30.02 -2.07
N PRO A 58 -17.85 -29.53 -2.04
CA PRO A 58 -18.60 -29.28 -3.27
C PRO A 58 -18.05 -28.06 -4.00
N THR A 59 -18.13 -28.04 -5.33
CA THR A 59 -17.80 -26.86 -6.13
C THR A 59 -19.02 -25.94 -6.19
N THR A 60 -19.29 -25.23 -5.11
CA THR A 60 -20.41 -24.29 -4.97
C THR A 60 -19.92 -22.90 -4.62
N LEU A 61 -20.72 -21.86 -4.91
CA LEU A 61 -20.36 -20.49 -4.55
C LEU A 61 -20.09 -20.34 -3.05
N SER A 62 -20.89 -20.99 -2.20
CA SER A 62 -20.71 -20.98 -0.74
C SER A 62 -19.40 -21.63 -0.26
N ASN A 63 -18.93 -22.69 -0.93
CA ASN A 63 -17.69 -23.37 -0.56
C ASN A 63 -16.44 -22.80 -1.26
N LEU A 64 -16.59 -21.77 -2.09
CA LEU A 64 -15.49 -21.16 -2.82
C LEU A 64 -15.20 -19.74 -2.32
N THR A 65 -13.94 -19.32 -2.44
CA THR A 65 -13.49 -17.92 -2.24
C THR A 65 -12.35 -17.57 -3.18
N LEU A 66 -12.18 -16.31 -3.55
CA LEU A 66 -11.02 -15.86 -4.31
C LEU A 66 -9.80 -15.60 -3.43
N LEU A 67 -8.68 -16.21 -3.80
CA LEU A 67 -7.36 -15.97 -3.21
C LEU A 67 -6.32 -15.71 -4.32
N CYS A 68 -5.41 -14.76 -4.10
CA CYS A 68 -4.26 -14.57 -4.99
C CYS A 68 -3.30 -15.77 -4.86
N ARG A 69 -2.38 -15.95 -5.82
CA ARG A 69 -1.45 -17.10 -5.83
C ARG A 69 -0.71 -17.29 -4.49
N ARG A 70 -0.28 -16.20 -3.85
CA ARG A 70 0.41 -16.23 -2.55
C ARG A 70 -0.50 -16.80 -1.45
N HIS A 71 -1.69 -16.23 -1.27
CA HIS A 71 -2.60 -16.65 -0.20
C HIS A 71 -3.27 -18.00 -0.50
N HIS A 72 -3.44 -18.34 -1.77
CA HIS A 72 -3.88 -19.67 -2.17
C HIS A 72 -2.87 -20.72 -1.69
N ARG A 73 -1.56 -20.47 -1.87
CA ARG A 73 -0.50 -21.34 -1.35
C ARG A 73 -0.51 -21.39 0.17
N ALA A 74 -0.61 -20.23 0.83
CA ALA A 74 -0.60 -20.16 2.28
C ALA A 74 -1.68 -21.03 2.93
N VAL A 75 -2.90 -20.97 2.40
CA VAL A 75 -4.04 -21.76 2.90
C VAL A 75 -3.95 -23.23 2.47
N HIS A 76 -3.36 -23.52 1.32
CA HIS A 76 -3.31 -24.90 0.79
C HIS A 76 -2.12 -25.71 1.34
N GLU A 77 -1.00 -25.07 1.66
CA GLU A 77 0.29 -25.75 1.95
C GLU A 77 0.92 -25.31 3.27
N GLU A 78 0.73 -24.05 3.71
CA GLU A 78 1.50 -23.46 4.82
C GLU A 78 0.74 -23.49 6.16
N GLY A 79 -0.38 -24.23 6.24
CA GLY A 79 -1.13 -24.46 7.48
C GLY A 79 -2.10 -23.33 7.88
N TYR A 80 -2.26 -22.31 7.04
CA TYR A 80 -3.31 -21.29 7.26
C TYR A 80 -4.67 -21.90 7.02
N ARG A 81 -5.65 -21.53 7.84
CA ARG A 81 -7.03 -22.00 7.72
C ARG A 81 -7.94 -20.91 7.20
N VAL A 82 -8.96 -21.30 6.46
CA VAL A 82 -10.05 -20.43 6.03
C VAL A 82 -11.36 -21.12 6.37
N GLU A 83 -12.27 -20.38 6.98
CA GLU A 83 -13.60 -20.84 7.35
C GLU A 83 -14.62 -19.78 6.95
N ARG A 84 -15.79 -20.21 6.50
CA ARG A 84 -16.91 -19.29 6.26
C ARG A 84 -17.80 -19.26 7.50
N GLN A 85 -18.01 -18.07 8.03
CA GLN A 85 -18.87 -17.81 9.16
C GLN A 85 -20.36 -17.79 8.76
N HIS A 86 -21.24 -17.82 9.76
CA HIS A 86 -22.68 -17.91 9.55
C HIS A 86 -23.28 -16.65 8.89
N ASP A 87 -22.66 -15.48 9.14
CA ASP A 87 -22.96 -14.20 8.49
C ASP A 87 -22.53 -14.16 7.01
N GLY A 88 -21.77 -15.15 6.55
CA GLY A 88 -21.26 -15.25 5.20
C GLY A 88 -19.83 -14.72 5.02
N ASP A 89 -19.23 -14.12 6.06
CA ASP A 89 -17.86 -13.63 6.01
C ASP A 89 -16.83 -14.74 6.21
N LEU A 90 -15.56 -14.41 5.97
CA LEU A 90 -14.46 -15.36 6.03
C LEU A 90 -13.59 -15.09 7.25
N CYS A 91 -13.41 -16.11 8.07
CA CYS A 91 -12.43 -16.13 9.13
C CYS A 91 -11.16 -16.81 8.63
N PHE A 92 -10.00 -16.19 8.87
CA PHE A 92 -8.71 -16.80 8.56
C PHE A 92 -7.95 -17.09 9.84
N GLY A 93 -7.38 -18.29 9.94
CA GLY A 93 -6.55 -18.73 11.06
C GLY A 93 -5.09 -18.87 10.64
N ARG A 94 -4.19 -18.47 11.51
CA ARG A 94 -2.76 -18.76 11.38
C ARG A 94 -2.46 -20.22 11.73
N PRO A 95 -1.30 -20.76 11.32
CA PRO A 95 -0.86 -22.10 11.72
C PRO A 95 -0.75 -22.28 13.23
N ASP A 96 -0.45 -21.21 13.97
CA ASP A 96 -0.38 -21.17 15.45
C ASP A 96 -1.76 -21.20 16.14
N GLY A 97 -2.85 -21.20 15.36
CA GLY A 97 -4.22 -21.21 15.87
C GLY A 97 -4.84 -19.84 16.12
N ARG A 98 -4.07 -18.76 16.02
CA ARG A 98 -4.60 -17.40 16.21
C ARG A 98 -5.39 -16.95 14.99
N LEU A 99 -6.55 -16.33 15.22
CA LEU A 99 -7.34 -15.73 14.15
C LEU A 99 -6.68 -14.45 13.63
N LEU A 100 -6.69 -14.29 12.31
CA LEU A 100 -6.31 -13.05 11.65
C LEU A 100 -7.50 -12.11 11.72
N SER A 101 -7.34 -11.01 12.45
CA SER A 101 -8.28 -9.90 12.41
C SER A 101 -8.40 -9.38 10.98
N GLU A 102 -9.61 -9.00 10.57
CA GLU A 102 -9.74 -8.02 9.48
C GLU A 102 -8.89 -6.80 9.86
N SER A 103 -8.19 -6.25 8.87
CA SER A 103 -7.21 -5.18 9.08
C SER A 103 -7.77 -4.16 10.08
N PRO A 104 -7.02 -3.78 11.13
CA PRO A 104 -7.52 -2.82 12.11
C PRO A 104 -8.01 -1.58 11.38
N ALA A 105 -9.13 -1.01 11.86
CA ALA A 105 -9.68 0.20 11.29
C ALA A 105 -8.57 1.25 11.18
N LEU A 106 -8.50 1.94 10.03
CA LEU A 106 -7.57 3.03 9.88
C LEU A 106 -7.81 4.03 11.01
N PRO A 107 -6.77 4.52 11.69
CA PRO A 107 -6.94 5.55 12.70
C PRO A 107 -7.59 6.77 12.06
N ALA A 108 -8.41 7.48 12.85
CA ALA A 108 -9.02 8.72 12.38
C ALA A 108 -7.92 9.68 11.90
N VAL A 109 -7.97 10.06 10.62
CA VAL A 109 -7.07 11.06 10.06
C VAL A 109 -7.62 12.43 10.47
N PRO A 110 -6.82 13.29 11.13
CA PRO A 110 -7.27 14.64 11.47
C PRO A 110 -7.68 15.44 10.22
N ALA A 111 -8.50 16.48 10.39
CA ALA A 111 -8.96 17.31 9.29
C ALA A 111 -7.81 17.98 8.51
N ASP A 112 -6.71 18.31 9.20
CA ASP A 112 -5.48 18.81 8.59
C ASP A 112 -4.26 17.95 9.01
N PRO A 113 -4.05 16.79 8.35
CA PRO A 113 -2.97 15.89 8.70
C PRO A 113 -1.60 16.48 8.32
N VAL A 114 -1.55 17.31 7.28
CA VAL A 114 -0.30 17.91 6.77
C VAL A 114 0.17 19.00 7.73
N GLY A 115 -0.72 19.88 8.20
CA GLY A 115 -0.38 20.91 9.17
C GLY A 115 0.11 20.32 10.50
N ILE A 116 -0.56 19.27 11.00
CA ILE A 116 -0.14 18.56 12.23
C ILE A 116 1.25 17.94 12.06
N LEU A 117 1.50 17.26 10.93
CA LEU A 117 2.81 16.66 10.65
C LEU A 117 3.90 17.75 10.61
N ARG A 118 3.64 18.86 9.94
CA ARG A 118 4.58 19.99 9.84
C ARG A 118 4.84 20.64 11.20
N ALA A 119 3.81 20.84 12.02
CA ALA A 119 3.96 21.36 13.38
C ALA A 119 4.82 20.42 14.26
N ARG A 120 4.62 19.11 14.14
CA ARG A 120 5.45 18.11 14.84
C ARG A 120 6.91 18.17 14.38
N HIS A 121 7.18 18.24 13.07
CA HIS A 121 8.54 18.39 12.56
C HIS A 121 9.20 19.67 13.10
N ASN A 122 8.49 20.79 13.05
CA ASN A 122 8.99 22.07 13.57
C ASN A 122 9.30 22.00 15.08
N ALA A 123 8.43 21.37 15.88
CA ALA A 123 8.66 21.18 17.31
C ALA A 123 9.87 20.28 17.62
N GLN A 124 10.22 19.38 16.70
CA GLN A 124 11.41 18.53 16.78
C GLN A 124 12.66 19.18 16.17
N GLY A 125 12.56 20.42 15.67
CA GLY A 125 13.66 21.10 14.97
C GLY A 125 13.99 20.48 13.60
N LEU A 126 13.09 19.66 13.04
CA LEU A 126 13.26 19.03 11.74
C LEU A 126 12.81 20.00 10.64
N ALA A 127 13.77 20.72 10.05
CA ALA A 127 13.54 21.52 8.86
C ALA A 127 13.53 20.62 7.61
N ILE A 128 12.34 20.08 7.28
CA ILE A 128 12.15 19.31 6.04
C ILE A 128 11.76 20.25 4.91
N ASP A 129 12.64 20.39 3.91
CA ASP A 129 12.47 21.22 2.73
C ASP A 129 12.81 20.45 1.44
N ALA A 130 12.76 21.14 0.31
CA ALA A 130 13.04 20.55 -1.02
C ALA A 130 14.47 19.98 -1.14
N ARG A 131 15.40 20.40 -0.28
CA ARG A 131 16.80 19.95 -0.25
C ARG A 131 17.06 18.85 0.77
N THR A 132 16.10 18.49 1.62
CA THR A 132 16.32 17.43 2.63
C THR A 132 16.73 16.09 2.02
N ALA A 133 16.22 15.76 0.84
CA ALA A 133 16.62 14.57 0.09
C ALA A 133 17.81 14.81 -0.87
N MET A 134 18.26 16.06 -1.00
CA MET A 134 19.43 16.37 -1.81
C MET A 134 20.71 16.10 -1.01
N PRO A 135 21.63 15.29 -1.55
CA PRO A 135 22.94 15.17 -0.92
C PRO A 135 23.62 16.53 -0.91
N GLY A 136 24.43 16.80 0.13
CA GLY A 136 25.28 18.00 0.19
C GLY A 136 26.37 18.02 -0.89
N TRP A 137 26.50 16.93 -1.65
CA TRP A 137 27.48 16.76 -2.72
C TRP A 137 27.13 17.61 -3.94
N LEU A 138 28.03 18.51 -4.32
CA LEU A 138 27.87 19.42 -5.47
C LEU A 138 28.71 19.00 -6.68
N GLY A 139 29.27 17.78 -6.68
CA GLY A 139 30.10 17.25 -7.74
C GLY A 139 31.60 17.25 -7.44
N GLU A 140 32.00 17.57 -6.20
CA GLU A 140 33.38 17.45 -5.74
C GLU A 140 33.91 16.00 -5.85
N ARG A 141 35.23 15.84 -5.95
CA ARG A 141 35.81 14.49 -5.97
C ARG A 141 35.57 13.80 -4.63
N LEU A 142 35.17 12.52 -4.69
CA LEU A 142 35.06 11.66 -3.50
C LEU A 142 36.39 11.66 -2.73
N ASP A 143 36.33 12.01 -1.44
CA ASP A 143 37.47 11.87 -0.54
C ASP A 143 37.62 10.39 -0.15
N VAL A 144 38.46 9.69 -0.91
CA VAL A 144 38.70 8.25 -0.74
C VAL A 144 39.36 7.96 0.62
N ALA A 145 40.17 8.89 1.14
CA ALA A 145 40.82 8.70 2.44
C ALA A 145 39.79 8.78 3.57
N TYR A 146 38.93 9.80 3.56
CA TYR A 146 37.83 9.89 4.52
C TYR A 146 36.87 8.68 4.42
N ALA A 147 36.53 8.25 3.20
CA ALA A 147 35.65 7.09 3.00
C ALA A 147 36.24 5.79 3.56
N ILE A 148 37.55 5.56 3.37
CA ILE A 148 38.25 4.41 3.97
C ILE A 148 38.23 4.54 5.50
N ASP A 149 38.52 5.72 6.04
CA ASP A 149 38.58 5.93 7.49
C ASP A 149 37.22 5.74 8.19
N VAL A 150 36.10 6.09 7.54
CA VAL A 150 34.77 5.98 8.19
C VAL A 150 34.03 4.68 7.88
N LEU A 151 34.34 4.00 6.77
CA LEU A 151 33.62 2.78 6.34
C LEU A 151 34.44 1.50 6.46
N HIS A 152 35.78 1.57 6.54
CA HIS A 152 36.61 0.38 6.58
C HIS A 152 36.66 -0.21 8.01
N PRO A 153 36.36 -1.51 8.22
CA PRO A 153 36.31 -2.13 9.55
C PRO A 153 37.62 -2.07 10.35
N LEU A 154 38.74 -1.86 9.67
CA LEU A 154 40.09 -1.73 10.27
C LEU A 154 40.53 -0.28 10.46
N ALA A 155 39.71 0.70 10.10
CA ALA A 155 40.02 2.09 10.37
C ALA A 155 39.94 2.33 11.89
N ALA A 156 41.09 2.33 12.55
CA ALA A 156 41.20 2.76 13.93
C ALA A 156 40.83 4.25 13.99
N ILE A 157 39.98 4.62 14.94
CA ILE A 157 39.49 6.00 15.16
C ILE A 157 40.69 6.92 15.48
N GLY A 158 41.36 7.41 14.43
CA GLY A 158 42.41 8.41 14.49
C GLY A 158 41.87 9.71 13.88
N PRO A 159 42.27 10.89 14.39
CA PRO A 159 41.73 12.15 13.90
C PRO A 159 42.26 12.43 12.48
N TYR A 160 41.42 12.21 11.46
CA TYR A 160 41.70 12.69 10.11
C TYR A 160 41.58 14.22 10.10
N PRO A 161 42.65 14.99 9.79
CA PRO A 161 42.57 16.43 9.70
C PRO A 161 41.80 16.79 8.40
N SER A 162 40.49 16.96 8.51
CA SER A 162 39.64 17.37 7.40
C SER A 162 40.07 18.75 6.90
N ARG A 163 40.61 18.85 5.67
CA ARG A 163 40.84 20.14 4.97
C ARG A 163 39.54 20.85 4.56
N ILE A 164 38.37 20.32 4.94
CA ILE A 164 37.05 20.72 4.40
C ILE A 164 36.30 21.71 5.31
N ARG A 165 36.75 21.98 6.54
CA ARG A 165 35.97 22.81 7.49
C ARG A 165 35.90 24.32 7.18
N ASP A 166 36.74 24.87 6.30
CA ASP A 166 36.80 26.34 6.11
C ASP A 166 35.96 26.90 4.94
N ALA A 167 35.33 26.05 4.12
CA ALA A 167 34.53 26.53 2.98
C ALA A 167 33.05 26.79 3.33
N SER A 168 32.53 26.15 4.38
CA SER A 168 31.10 26.25 4.77
C SER A 168 30.77 27.58 5.45
N ASP A 169 31.73 28.16 6.19
CA ASP A 169 31.54 29.44 6.89
C ASP A 169 31.57 30.66 5.96
N GLN A 170 32.06 30.53 4.73
CA GLN A 170 32.09 31.64 3.76
C GLN A 170 30.81 31.77 2.92
N LEU A 171 29.83 30.87 3.08
CA LEU A 171 28.58 30.87 2.30
C LEU A 171 27.36 31.41 3.06
N THR A 172 27.53 31.98 4.26
CA THR A 172 26.47 32.73 4.95
C THR A 172 26.44 34.22 4.54
N ALA A 173 27.41 34.68 3.74
CA ALA A 173 27.54 36.08 3.32
C ALA A 173 27.32 36.33 1.81
N ARG A 174 26.51 35.52 1.12
CA ARG A 174 26.14 35.79 -0.28
C ARG A 174 24.63 36.03 -0.41
N ARG A 175 24.34 37.20 -1.00
CA ARG A 175 23.02 37.86 -1.10
C ARG A 175 21.91 36.89 -1.52
N PRO A 176 20.65 37.10 -1.07
CA PRO A 176 19.52 36.36 -1.59
C PRO A 176 19.48 36.47 -3.12
N PHE A 177 19.26 35.34 -3.78
CA PHE A 177 19.02 35.29 -5.21
C PHE A 177 17.71 36.06 -5.47
N ASP A 178 17.79 37.24 -6.10
CA ASP A 178 16.62 38.03 -6.46
C ASP A 178 15.72 37.19 -7.37
N SER A 179 14.49 36.96 -6.90
CA SER A 179 13.45 36.32 -7.70
C SER A 179 13.06 37.25 -8.84
N PRO A 180 13.04 36.82 -10.11
CA PRO A 180 12.51 37.63 -11.18
C PRO A 180 11.02 37.88 -10.91
N GLN A 181 10.66 39.16 -10.75
CA GLN A 181 9.29 39.63 -10.63
C GLN A 181 8.49 39.15 -11.85
N LEU A 182 7.55 38.23 -11.62
CA LEU A 182 6.53 37.89 -12.61
C LEU A 182 5.56 39.06 -12.73
N THR A 183 5.56 39.72 -13.88
CA THR A 183 4.57 40.74 -14.22
C THR A 183 3.18 40.10 -14.35
N PRO A 184 2.10 40.76 -13.86
CA PRO A 184 0.76 40.24 -14.01
C PRO A 184 0.28 40.42 -15.46
N VAL A 185 -0.09 39.32 -16.11
CA VAL A 185 -0.80 39.37 -17.39
C VAL A 185 -2.25 39.76 -17.11
N ILE A 186 -2.66 40.87 -17.72
CA ILE A 186 -3.97 41.50 -17.59
C ILE A 186 -5.06 40.59 -18.18
N GLY A 187 -6.01 40.21 -17.31
CA GLY A 187 -7.47 40.10 -17.50
C GLY A 187 -8.07 39.51 -18.77
N VAL A 188 -8.86 38.44 -18.61
CA VAL A 188 -10.21 38.35 -19.21
C VAL A 188 -11.14 37.67 -18.20
N THR A 189 -12.07 38.42 -17.61
CA THR A 189 -13.23 37.87 -16.89
C THR A 189 -14.29 37.45 -17.91
N ARG A 190 -14.75 36.19 -17.84
CA ARG A 190 -16.04 35.80 -18.45
C ARG A 190 -17.00 35.46 -17.32
N SER A 191 -17.92 36.39 -17.09
CA SER A 191 -19.20 36.16 -16.43
C SER A 191 -20.16 35.56 -17.45
N VAL A 192 -20.87 34.49 -17.09
CA VAL A 192 -22.21 34.14 -17.60
C VAL A 192 -22.91 33.24 -16.58
N GLN A 193 -23.52 33.88 -15.58
CA GLN A 193 -24.78 33.38 -15.01
C GLN A 193 -25.89 33.82 -15.94
N ASP A 194 -26.71 32.87 -16.39
CA ASP A 194 -28.17 32.95 -16.56
C ASP A 194 -28.63 31.86 -17.53
N LEU A 195 -29.49 30.98 -17.04
CA LEU A 195 -30.64 30.40 -17.75
C LEU A 195 -31.34 29.41 -16.79
N ALA A 196 -32.23 29.98 -15.97
CA ALA A 196 -33.39 29.29 -15.46
C ALA A 196 -34.62 29.88 -16.17
N SER A 197 -35.27 29.06 -16.99
CA SER A 197 -36.69 29.14 -17.38
C SER A 197 -37.05 27.84 -18.07
#